data_AF-A0A973A0E9-F1
#
_entry.id   AF-A0A973A0E9-F1
#
_cell.length_a   1.000
_cell.length_b   1.000
_cell.length_c   1.000
_cell.angle_alpha   90.00
_cell.angle_beta   90.00
_cell.angle_gamma   90.00
#
_symmetry.space_group_name_H-M   'P 1'
#
loop_
_entity.id
_entity.type
_entity.pdbx_description
1 polymer ?
#
loop_
_entity_poly.entity_id
_entity_poly.type
_entity_poly.pdbx_seq_one_letter_code
_entity_poly.pdbx_strand_id
1 'polypeptide(L)'
;MNKRSLFVIVFLLAVVLGIGTGQDRAMAEPLDEKDTVYQPGAEFFFYAGKWSADLDINALKPVYKRVILNTRPPVKLAEDPKVPKGDYFVVSRGHLRVLKPFPARQITPGYRDSTYNVMTIDGKEVHRKNLGDPDSSHHEMYLSAGYHPYEIVWFKNRTHFLTMYGEPSSGREVWHRVPFEVRMQTELLGAFSALKQHIKGTTVLTDDQIDTHKETIKTHRHAFGQNRAIVKAALDLVRTFETVKGPLWRDHPEMNKRRAEPKGINWAIYHVMQYIMDEVYTAQNLATYADLLDGYRFQSSDYFPGTCTPPVDPTAAHRVKIWATQKKALRDNRMYGTWPAVKPTGTYLSPGTIATVTVPEEIVGKNFQVRVGAHYWDNTYKPRVARLGRCTTVFPINSTHIKVANPLGGAITIEVPYLADAGVV
;
A
#
# COMPACT_ATOMS: atom_id res chain seq x y z
N MET A 1 -44.87 -15.82 -52.91
CA MET A 1 -43.74 -15.03 -53.44
C MET A 1 -43.49 -13.88 -52.47
N ASN A 2 -42.55 -14.00 -51.53
CA ASN A 2 -41.13 -13.57 -51.61
C ASN A 2 -40.98 -12.05 -51.81
N LYS A 3 -40.26 -11.25 -51.01
CA LYS A 3 -39.23 -11.50 -49.96
C LYS A 3 -39.13 -10.25 -49.05
N ARG A 4 -38.84 -10.48 -47.77
CA ARG A 4 -38.31 -9.49 -46.80
C ARG A 4 -36.79 -9.36 -47.02
N SER A 5 -36.25 -8.14 -46.94
CA SER A 5 -34.80 -7.91 -46.89
C SER A 5 -34.37 -7.51 -45.48
N LEU A 6 -33.59 -8.41 -44.91
CA LEU A 6 -32.88 -8.34 -43.63
C LEU A 6 -31.46 -7.86 -43.94
N PHE A 7 -30.98 -6.82 -43.26
CA PHE A 7 -29.57 -6.41 -43.34
C PHE A 7 -28.73 -7.28 -42.40
N VAL A 8 -27.84 -8.09 -42.98
CA VAL A 8 -26.77 -8.83 -42.29
C VAL A 8 -25.47 -8.41 -42.97
N ILE A 9 -24.56 -7.79 -42.22
CA ILE A 9 -23.19 -7.50 -42.67
C ILE A 9 -22.29 -8.62 -42.18
N VAL A 10 -21.75 -9.38 -43.14
CA VAL A 10 -20.74 -10.42 -42.96
C VAL A 10 -19.36 -9.77 -43.06
N PHE A 11 -18.53 -9.94 -42.04
CA PHE A 11 -17.09 -9.68 -42.11
C PHE A 11 -16.40 -10.88 -42.74
N LEU A 12 -15.67 -10.67 -43.84
CA LEU A 12 -14.77 -11.66 -44.43
C LEU A 12 -13.31 -11.22 -44.29
N LEU A 13 -12.51 -12.19 -43.87
CA LEU A 13 -11.08 -12.17 -43.60
C LEU A 13 -10.24 -11.82 -44.85
N ALA A 14 -9.26 -10.93 -44.72
CA ALA A 14 -8.17 -10.79 -45.67
C ALA A 14 -6.82 -10.97 -44.96
N VAL A 15 -6.15 -12.07 -45.30
CA VAL A 15 -4.74 -12.36 -44.99
C VAL A 15 -3.89 -11.70 -46.06
N VAL A 16 -2.98 -10.81 -45.67
CA VAL A 16 -1.88 -10.34 -46.54
C VAL A 16 -0.57 -10.39 -45.75
N LEU A 17 0.35 -11.21 -46.26
CA LEU A 17 1.76 -11.29 -45.90
C LEU A 17 2.46 -9.96 -46.22
N GLY A 18 3.20 -9.41 -45.26
CA GLY A 18 4.03 -8.22 -45.43
C GLY A 18 5.30 -8.33 -44.59
N ILE A 19 6.39 -8.72 -45.25
CA ILE A 19 7.76 -8.78 -44.74
C ILE A 19 8.26 -7.33 -44.55
N GLY A 20 8.95 -7.08 -43.44
CA GLY A 20 9.13 -5.75 -42.87
C GLY A 20 10.05 -4.77 -43.62
N THR A 21 9.96 -3.52 -43.18
CA THR A 21 11.06 -2.55 -43.00
C THR A 21 10.54 -1.42 -42.11
N GLY A 22 11.41 -0.79 -41.31
CA GLY A 22 11.13 0.54 -40.74
C GLY A 22 10.77 0.56 -39.27
N GLN A 23 11.68 1.12 -38.48
CA GLN A 23 11.50 1.58 -37.11
C GLN A 23 10.28 2.51 -37.02
N ASP A 24 9.31 2.15 -36.17
CA ASP A 24 8.51 3.05 -35.32
C ASP A 24 7.37 2.25 -34.69
N ARG A 25 7.65 1.65 -33.52
CA ARG A 25 6.61 1.15 -32.62
C ARG A 25 6.98 1.50 -31.18
N ALA A 26 6.84 2.78 -30.85
CA ALA A 26 6.71 3.27 -29.48
C ALA A 26 5.29 3.81 -29.28
N MET A 27 4.32 2.91 -29.24
CA MET A 27 3.03 3.11 -28.57
C MET A 27 2.70 1.76 -27.94
N ALA A 28 3.00 1.62 -26.65
CA ALA A 28 2.64 0.44 -25.89
C ALA A 28 1.12 0.29 -25.93
N GLU A 29 0.63 -0.87 -26.39
CA GLU A 29 -0.77 -1.26 -26.21
C GLU A 29 -1.15 -1.17 -24.72
N PRO A 30 -2.40 -0.82 -24.38
CA PRO A 30 -2.87 -0.86 -23.00
C PRO A 30 -2.61 -2.25 -22.41
N LEU A 31 -1.98 -2.30 -21.24
CA LEU A 31 -1.68 -3.53 -20.53
C LEU A 31 -2.99 -4.22 -20.13
N ASP A 32 -3.15 -5.50 -20.51
CA ASP A 32 -4.34 -6.30 -20.21
C ASP A 32 -4.43 -6.58 -18.69
N GLU A 33 -5.63 -6.65 -18.14
CA GLU A 33 -5.91 -6.76 -16.69
C GLU A 33 -5.40 -8.06 -16.03
N LYS A 34 -4.84 -8.97 -16.84
CA LYS A 34 -4.37 -10.31 -16.48
C LYS A 34 -2.91 -10.35 -16.00
N ASP A 35 -2.14 -9.30 -16.25
CA ASP A 35 -0.72 -9.27 -15.87
C ASP A 35 -0.54 -8.82 -14.41
N THR A 36 -0.28 -9.79 -13.52
CA THR A 36 -0.13 -9.52 -12.06
C THR A 36 1.19 -8.82 -11.70
N VAL A 37 2.25 -9.07 -12.46
CA VAL A 37 3.61 -8.54 -12.23
C VAL A 37 4.25 -8.20 -13.58
N TYR A 38 4.85 -7.00 -13.70
CA TYR A 38 5.58 -6.59 -14.90
C TYR A 38 6.87 -5.84 -14.55
N GLN A 39 7.85 -5.85 -15.46
CA GLN A 39 9.13 -5.17 -15.30
C GLN A 39 9.17 -3.86 -16.11
N PRO A 40 9.12 -2.68 -15.47
CA PRO A 40 9.25 -1.39 -16.14
C PRO A 40 10.61 -1.19 -16.84
N GLY A 41 11.65 -1.88 -16.39
CA GLY A 41 12.99 -1.81 -16.97
C GLY A 41 14.04 -2.46 -16.08
N ALA A 42 15.21 -2.72 -16.66
CA ALA A 42 16.32 -3.39 -16.01
C ALA A 42 17.67 -2.88 -16.52
N GLU A 43 18.64 -2.79 -15.61
CA GLU A 43 20.05 -2.57 -15.92
C GLU A 43 20.80 -3.90 -15.84
N PHE A 44 21.67 -4.16 -16.82
CA PHE A 44 22.52 -5.33 -16.89
C PHE A 44 23.98 -4.90 -16.88
N PHE A 45 24.75 -5.49 -15.98
CA PHE A 45 26.16 -5.23 -15.74
C PHE A 45 26.94 -6.52 -16.02
N PHE A 46 27.91 -6.44 -16.93
CA PHE A 46 28.73 -7.58 -17.33
C PHE A 46 30.11 -7.43 -16.71
N TYR A 47 30.61 -8.50 -16.10
CA TYR A 47 31.92 -8.54 -15.44
C TYR A 47 32.76 -9.64 -16.07
N ALA A 48 34.00 -9.34 -16.42
CA ALA A 48 34.90 -10.32 -17.00
C ALA A 48 35.34 -11.37 -15.95
N GLY A 49 35.50 -12.62 -16.39
CA GLY A 49 35.90 -13.75 -15.55
C GLY A 49 34.73 -14.60 -15.06
N LYS A 50 35.06 -15.63 -14.28
CA LYS A 50 34.07 -16.55 -13.68
C LYS A 50 33.53 -15.96 -12.38
N TRP A 51 32.26 -16.22 -12.09
CA TRP A 51 31.67 -15.91 -10.79
C TRP A 51 32.33 -16.73 -9.66
N SER A 52 32.51 -16.11 -8.50
CA SER A 52 32.86 -16.75 -7.22
C SER A 52 32.06 -16.10 -6.09
N ALA A 53 31.71 -16.88 -5.06
CA ALA A 53 30.93 -16.42 -3.92
C ALA A 53 31.66 -15.36 -3.06
N ASP A 54 32.99 -15.34 -3.11
CA ASP A 54 33.83 -14.39 -2.35
C ASP A 54 34.01 -13.03 -3.05
N LEU A 55 33.42 -12.85 -4.24
CA LEU A 55 33.53 -11.58 -4.97
C LEU A 55 32.63 -10.52 -4.34
N ASP A 56 33.22 -9.39 -3.94
CA ASP A 56 32.46 -8.17 -3.67
C ASP A 56 32.05 -7.51 -4.99
N ILE A 57 30.85 -7.88 -5.45
CA ILE A 57 30.25 -7.38 -6.69
C ILE A 57 30.14 -5.85 -6.70
N ASN A 58 29.95 -5.21 -5.53
CA ASN A 58 29.79 -3.76 -5.45
C ASN A 58 31.13 -3.01 -5.58
N ALA A 59 32.26 -3.69 -5.37
CA ALA A 59 33.60 -3.15 -5.58
C ALA A 59 34.11 -3.34 -7.03
N LEU A 60 33.47 -4.19 -7.83
CA LEU A 60 33.88 -4.48 -9.20
C LEU A 60 33.43 -3.41 -10.19
N LYS A 61 34.24 -3.20 -11.24
CA LYS A 61 33.88 -2.34 -12.37
C LYS A 61 33.35 -3.22 -13.53
N PRO A 62 32.14 -2.98 -14.03
CA PRO A 62 31.60 -3.73 -15.15
C PRO A 62 32.35 -3.38 -16.44
N VAL A 63 32.62 -4.38 -17.26
CA VAL A 63 33.24 -4.22 -18.59
C VAL A 63 32.22 -3.77 -19.65
N TYR A 64 30.93 -4.00 -19.40
CA TYR A 64 29.84 -3.54 -20.25
C TYR A 64 28.57 -3.31 -19.41
N LYS A 65 27.81 -2.27 -19.73
CA LYS A 65 26.51 -1.95 -19.13
C LYS A 65 25.47 -1.79 -20.23
N ARG A 66 24.29 -2.38 -20.04
CA ARG A 66 23.14 -2.21 -20.92
C ARG A 66 21.89 -1.89 -20.11
N VAL A 67 21.14 -0.88 -20.54
CA VAL A 67 19.84 -0.52 -19.95
C VAL A 67 18.75 -0.92 -20.92
N ILE A 68 17.70 -1.54 -20.40
CA ILE A 68 16.53 -1.94 -21.18
C ILE A 68 15.29 -1.34 -20.50
N LEU A 69 14.49 -0.64 -21.29
CA LEU A 69 13.28 0.04 -20.85
C LEU A 69 12.05 -0.63 -21.47
N ASN A 70 10.99 -0.81 -20.68
CA ASN A 70 9.65 -1.21 -21.15
C ASN A 70 9.60 -2.45 -22.06
N THR A 71 10.45 -3.46 -21.82
CA THR A 71 10.41 -4.71 -22.60
C THR A 71 9.51 -5.75 -21.94
N ARG A 72 8.54 -6.29 -22.69
CA ARG A 72 7.93 -7.58 -22.35
C ARG A 72 9.04 -8.65 -22.42
N PRO A 73 9.15 -9.57 -21.44
CA PRO A 73 9.99 -10.75 -21.58
C PRO A 73 9.66 -11.49 -22.89
N PRO A 74 10.63 -12.09 -23.61
CA PRO A 74 12.05 -12.28 -23.25
C PRO A 74 13.03 -11.24 -23.83
N VAL A 75 14.11 -10.94 -23.09
CA VAL A 75 15.27 -10.18 -23.59
C VAL A 75 16.41 -11.13 -23.94
N LYS A 76 16.93 -11.07 -25.17
CA LYS A 76 18.13 -11.82 -25.59
C LYS A 76 19.39 -10.94 -25.51
N LEU A 77 20.17 -11.10 -24.45
CA LEU A 77 21.38 -10.31 -24.22
C LEU A 77 22.64 -10.90 -24.88
N ALA A 78 22.73 -12.22 -24.99
CA ALA A 78 23.93 -12.91 -25.50
C ALA A 78 24.18 -12.71 -27.02
N GLU A 79 23.19 -12.19 -27.75
CA GLU A 79 23.29 -11.89 -29.19
C GLU A 79 23.81 -10.45 -29.45
N ASP A 80 24.07 -9.66 -28.39
CA ASP A 80 24.59 -8.30 -28.53
C ASP A 80 26.11 -8.32 -28.82
N PRO A 81 26.56 -7.75 -29.95
CA PRO A 81 27.97 -7.77 -30.34
C PRO A 81 28.89 -7.00 -29.37
N LYS A 82 28.32 -6.18 -28.47
CA LYS A 82 29.06 -5.45 -27.43
C LYS A 82 29.26 -6.24 -26.14
N VAL A 83 28.62 -7.41 -26.00
CA VAL A 83 28.85 -8.29 -24.85
C VAL A 83 30.27 -8.87 -24.91
N PRO A 84 31.00 -8.92 -23.78
CA PRO A 84 32.36 -9.45 -23.75
C PRO A 84 32.45 -10.87 -24.33
N LYS A 85 33.50 -11.12 -25.12
CA LYS A 85 33.85 -12.47 -25.59
C LYS A 85 34.67 -13.17 -24.49
N GLY A 86 34.31 -14.40 -24.13
CA GLY A 86 35.00 -15.21 -23.12
C GLY A 86 34.15 -15.52 -21.89
N ASP A 87 34.81 -15.83 -20.76
CA ASP A 87 34.13 -16.02 -19.48
C ASP A 87 33.72 -14.67 -18.89
N TYR A 88 32.44 -14.56 -18.55
CA TYR A 88 31.87 -13.42 -17.83
C TYR A 88 30.70 -13.88 -16.97
N PHE A 89 30.37 -13.08 -15.96
CA PHE A 89 29.13 -13.19 -15.20
C PHE A 89 28.33 -11.89 -15.30
N VAL A 90 27.02 -11.97 -15.03
CA VAL A 90 26.11 -10.83 -15.24
C VAL A 90 25.34 -10.54 -13.97
N VAL A 91 25.16 -9.25 -13.68
CA VAL A 91 24.27 -8.77 -12.63
C VAL A 91 23.15 -7.97 -13.27
N SER A 92 21.91 -8.34 -12.97
CA SER A 92 20.72 -7.58 -13.36
C SER A 92 20.14 -6.87 -12.15
N ARG A 93 19.85 -5.57 -12.28
CA ARG A 93 19.17 -4.78 -11.24
C ARG A 93 17.98 -4.06 -11.86
N GLY A 94 16.87 -4.03 -11.14
CA GLY A 94 15.66 -3.37 -11.62
C GLY A 94 14.58 -3.32 -10.56
N HIS A 95 13.36 -3.03 -10.99
CA HIS A 95 12.17 -3.12 -10.16
C HIS A 95 11.16 -4.07 -10.79
N LEU A 96 10.51 -4.88 -9.97
CA LEU A 96 9.26 -5.54 -10.31
C LEU A 96 8.13 -4.59 -9.95
N ARG A 97 7.24 -4.27 -10.89
CA ARG A 97 5.98 -3.59 -10.58
C ARG A 97 4.89 -4.64 -10.44
N VAL A 98 4.31 -4.71 -9.27
CA VAL A 98 3.22 -5.62 -8.92
C VAL A 98 1.94 -4.82 -8.95
N LEU A 99 1.06 -5.14 -9.90
CA LEU A 99 -0.18 -4.37 -10.13
C LEU A 99 -1.28 -4.78 -9.14
N LYS A 100 -1.31 -6.05 -8.77
CA LYS A 100 -2.19 -6.64 -7.74
C LYS A 100 -1.32 -7.53 -6.85
N PRO A 101 -1.60 -7.65 -5.55
CA PRO A 101 -0.77 -8.45 -4.67
C PRO A 101 -0.56 -9.86 -5.23
N PHE A 102 0.71 -10.26 -5.30
CA PHE A 102 1.09 -11.52 -5.92
C PHE A 102 1.09 -12.62 -4.85
N PRO A 103 0.28 -13.68 -4.98
CA PRO A 103 0.25 -14.76 -4.00
C PRO A 103 1.65 -15.37 -3.87
N ALA A 104 1.96 -15.91 -2.70
CA ALA A 104 3.26 -16.53 -2.45
C ALA A 104 3.53 -17.61 -3.50
N ARG A 105 4.54 -17.38 -4.34
CA ARG A 105 5.00 -18.32 -5.37
C ARG A 105 6.50 -18.45 -5.28
N GLN A 106 6.99 -19.60 -5.70
CA GLN A 106 8.39 -19.75 -6.04
C GLN A 106 8.65 -18.92 -7.29
N ILE A 107 9.65 -18.04 -7.21
CA ILE A 107 10.11 -17.28 -8.36
C ILE A 107 11.30 -18.03 -8.92
N THR A 108 11.20 -18.41 -10.19
CA THR A 108 12.30 -19.07 -10.91
C THR A 108 12.79 -18.12 -12.00
N PRO A 109 13.84 -17.33 -11.74
CA PRO A 109 14.47 -16.53 -12.78
C PRO A 109 15.26 -17.44 -13.72
N GLY A 110 15.03 -17.27 -15.02
CA GLY A 110 15.79 -17.99 -16.04
C GLY A 110 15.06 -19.15 -16.67
N TYR A 111 15.66 -19.66 -17.75
CA TYR A 111 15.28 -20.90 -18.40
C TYR A 111 16.53 -21.72 -18.71
N ARG A 112 16.48 -23.05 -18.50
CA ARG A 112 17.59 -24.00 -18.71
C ARG A 112 18.89 -23.57 -18.01
N ASP A 113 19.97 -23.36 -18.75
CA ASP A 113 21.30 -23.00 -18.22
C ASP A 113 21.36 -21.60 -17.58
N SER A 114 20.30 -20.81 -17.71
CA SER A 114 20.18 -19.53 -17.01
C SER A 114 19.75 -19.72 -15.56
N THR A 115 19.32 -20.92 -15.16
CA THR A 115 18.88 -21.18 -13.79
C THR A 115 20.02 -21.09 -12.77
N TYR A 116 21.29 -21.14 -13.19
CA TYR A 116 22.44 -20.94 -12.30
C TYR A 116 22.59 -19.46 -11.91
N ASN A 117 21.85 -19.06 -10.90
CA ASN A 117 21.85 -17.69 -10.40
C ASN A 117 21.48 -17.64 -8.91
N VAL A 118 21.72 -16.48 -8.30
CA VAL A 118 21.04 -16.06 -7.07
C VAL A 118 20.19 -14.85 -7.39
N MET A 119 18.95 -14.83 -6.89
CA MET A 119 18.05 -13.70 -6.98
C MET A 119 17.66 -13.22 -5.60
N THR A 120 17.72 -11.90 -5.42
CA THR A 120 17.15 -11.21 -4.27
C THR A 120 16.04 -10.27 -4.72
N ILE A 121 15.01 -10.14 -3.89
CA ILE A 121 13.96 -9.14 -4.02
C ILE A 121 13.79 -8.49 -2.65
N ASP A 122 13.70 -7.16 -2.59
CA ASP A 122 13.70 -6.40 -1.34
C ASP A 122 14.85 -6.79 -0.39
N GLY A 123 16.01 -7.14 -0.96
CA GLY A 123 17.20 -7.57 -0.22
C GLY A 123 17.12 -8.99 0.38
N LYS A 124 16.05 -9.74 0.12
CA LYS A 124 15.90 -11.14 0.56
C LYS A 124 16.12 -12.09 -0.60
N GLU A 125 16.91 -13.13 -0.38
CA GLU A 125 17.10 -14.21 -1.35
C GLU A 125 15.78 -14.95 -1.58
N VAL A 126 15.40 -15.10 -2.85
CA VAL A 126 14.18 -15.82 -3.28
C VAL A 126 14.48 -17.07 -4.07
N HIS A 127 15.67 -17.13 -4.66
CA HIS A 127 16.09 -18.24 -5.50
C HIS A 127 17.61 -18.32 -5.49
N ARG A 128 18.12 -19.55 -5.42
CA ARG A 128 19.53 -19.84 -5.66
C ARG A 128 19.70 -21.22 -6.29
N LYS A 129 20.55 -21.30 -7.31
CA LYS A 129 21.10 -22.56 -7.83
C LYS A 129 22.57 -22.37 -8.16
N ASN A 130 23.47 -23.04 -7.44
CA ASN A 130 24.90 -22.90 -7.67
C ASN A 130 25.36 -23.76 -8.86
N LEU A 131 26.55 -23.46 -9.38
CA LEU A 131 27.15 -24.21 -10.48
C LEU A 131 27.37 -25.68 -10.07
N GLY A 132 26.75 -26.60 -10.81
CA GLY A 132 26.87 -28.04 -10.55
C GLY A 132 25.78 -28.61 -9.65
N ASP A 133 24.98 -27.76 -9.00
CA ASP A 133 23.85 -28.23 -8.20
C ASP A 133 22.75 -28.77 -9.13
N PRO A 134 22.23 -29.99 -8.88
CA PRO A 134 21.13 -30.54 -9.65
C PRO A 134 19.84 -29.73 -9.41
N ASP A 135 19.64 -29.30 -8.17
CA ASP A 135 18.42 -28.67 -7.66
C ASP A 135 18.59 -27.18 -7.37
N SER A 136 17.49 -26.44 -7.44
CA SER A 136 17.41 -25.04 -7.03
C SER A 136 16.76 -24.93 -5.65
N SER A 137 17.28 -24.02 -4.84
CA SER A 137 16.62 -23.56 -3.62
C SER A 137 15.69 -22.39 -3.94
N HIS A 138 14.50 -22.42 -3.35
CA HIS A 138 13.48 -21.38 -3.53
C HIS A 138 12.96 -20.95 -2.16
N HIS A 139 12.85 -19.64 -1.96
CA HIS A 139 12.11 -19.08 -0.85
C HIS A 139 10.81 -18.51 -1.38
N GLU A 140 9.70 -18.96 -0.81
CA GLU A 140 8.41 -18.36 -1.11
C GLU A 140 8.44 -16.88 -0.72
N MET A 141 8.05 -16.03 -1.66
CA MET A 141 7.95 -14.61 -1.42
C MET A 141 6.57 -14.10 -1.82
N TYR A 142 6.02 -13.25 -0.97
CA TYR A 142 4.83 -12.47 -1.25
C TYR A 142 5.24 -11.05 -1.63
N LEU A 143 4.71 -10.55 -2.74
CA LEU A 143 4.94 -9.19 -3.18
C LEU A 143 3.62 -8.41 -3.10
N SER A 144 3.61 -7.34 -2.29
CA SER A 144 2.49 -6.40 -2.25
C SER A 144 2.32 -5.69 -3.58
N ALA A 145 1.17 -5.05 -3.83
CA ALA A 145 1.09 -4.10 -4.94
C ALA A 145 2.12 -2.97 -4.74
N GLY A 146 2.86 -2.62 -5.79
CA GLY A 146 3.93 -1.63 -5.70
C GLY A 146 5.19 -2.00 -6.48
N TYR A 147 6.29 -1.31 -6.19
CA TYR A 147 7.59 -1.54 -6.82
C TYR A 147 8.52 -2.26 -5.84
N HIS A 148 9.08 -3.38 -6.29
CA HIS A 148 10.00 -4.21 -5.52
C HIS A 148 11.36 -4.26 -6.21
N PRO A 149 12.42 -3.65 -5.66
CA PRO A 149 13.77 -3.80 -6.21
C PRO A 149 14.19 -5.27 -6.23
N TYR A 150 14.82 -5.67 -7.33
CA TYR A 150 15.42 -6.99 -7.45
C TYR A 150 16.89 -6.88 -7.89
N GLU A 151 17.67 -7.89 -7.50
CA GLU A 151 19.00 -8.14 -8.02
C GLU A 151 19.13 -9.62 -8.40
N ILE A 152 19.67 -9.91 -9.58
CA ILE A 152 19.99 -11.29 -10.00
C ILE A 152 21.45 -11.36 -10.41
N VAL A 153 22.19 -12.28 -9.83
CA VAL A 153 23.58 -12.60 -10.21
C VAL A 153 23.58 -13.92 -10.99
N TRP A 154 23.87 -13.86 -12.28
CA TRP A 154 23.91 -15.01 -13.19
C TRP A 154 25.34 -15.55 -13.28
N PHE A 155 25.52 -16.83 -12.98
CA PHE A 155 26.86 -17.43 -12.83
C PHE A 155 27.50 -17.88 -14.16
N LYS A 156 26.72 -17.97 -15.25
CA LYS A 156 27.18 -18.43 -16.58
C LYS A 156 26.95 -17.41 -17.69
N ASN A 157 27.74 -17.55 -18.74
CA ASN A 157 27.80 -16.71 -19.94
C ASN A 157 26.77 -17.07 -21.04
N ARG A 158 25.62 -17.67 -20.72
CA ARG A 158 24.61 -18.07 -21.71
C ARG A 158 23.17 -17.66 -21.34
N THR A 159 22.57 -16.92 -22.28
CA THR A 159 21.14 -16.62 -22.54
C THR A 159 20.28 -16.14 -21.37
N HIS A 160 20.49 -14.89 -20.94
CA HIS A 160 19.78 -14.22 -19.84
C HIS A 160 18.28 -13.94 -20.12
N PHE A 161 17.45 -14.97 -20.04
CA PHE A 161 16.00 -14.83 -20.05
C PHE A 161 15.50 -14.46 -18.65
N LEU A 162 14.93 -13.27 -18.47
CA LEU A 162 14.12 -12.99 -17.29
C LEU A 162 12.68 -13.43 -17.56
N THR A 163 12.44 -14.73 -17.45
CA THR A 163 11.07 -15.28 -17.48
C THR A 163 10.67 -15.63 -16.06
N MET A 164 9.63 -14.98 -15.54
CA MET A 164 9.02 -15.35 -14.26
C MET A 164 7.89 -16.34 -14.57
N TYR A 165 8.17 -17.64 -14.51
CA TYR A 165 7.11 -18.65 -14.55
C TYR A 165 6.59 -18.87 -13.14
N GLY A 166 5.29 -18.65 -12.93
CA GLY A 166 4.59 -19.27 -11.82
C GLY A 166 4.00 -20.58 -12.33
N GLU A 167 4.81 -21.62 -12.49
CA GLU A 167 4.28 -22.95 -12.80
C GLU A 167 3.83 -23.67 -11.51
N PRO A 168 2.65 -24.30 -11.51
CA PRO A 168 2.35 -25.36 -10.56
C PRO A 168 3.16 -26.59 -10.99
N SER A 169 4.25 -26.89 -10.28
CA SER A 169 5.00 -28.12 -10.53
C SER A 169 4.10 -29.34 -10.26
N SER A 170 3.83 -30.06 -11.35
CA SER A 170 3.51 -31.48 -11.45
C SER A 170 3.12 -32.23 -10.17
N GLY A 171 1.85 -32.69 -10.15
CA GLY A 171 1.38 -33.96 -9.60
C GLY A 171 2.05 -34.55 -8.35
N ARG A 172 1.23 -34.68 -7.30
CA ARG A 172 1.43 -35.42 -6.03
C ARG A 172 2.26 -34.69 -4.97
N GLU A 173 1.59 -33.88 -4.15
CA GLU A 173 1.26 -34.24 -2.76
C GLU A 173 0.41 -33.14 -2.11
N VAL A 174 -0.58 -33.56 -1.33
CA VAL A 174 -1.46 -32.68 -0.57
C VAL A 174 -0.68 -32.10 0.61
N TRP A 175 -0.38 -30.80 0.56
CA TRP A 175 0.05 -30.04 1.73
C TRP A 175 -0.89 -28.85 1.91
N HIS A 176 -1.55 -28.79 3.06
CA HIS A 176 -2.51 -27.75 3.42
C HIS A 176 -1.80 -26.38 3.46
N ARG A 177 -1.88 -25.61 2.36
CA ARG A 177 -1.45 -24.21 2.32
C ARG A 177 -2.51 -23.34 2.97
N VAL A 178 -2.17 -22.71 4.09
CA VAL A 178 -2.93 -21.58 4.63
C VAL A 178 -2.64 -20.37 3.72
N PRO A 179 -3.62 -19.76 3.04
CA PRO A 179 -3.40 -18.62 2.14
C PRO A 179 -2.65 -17.46 2.84
N PHE A 180 -1.79 -16.71 2.14
CA PHE A 180 -1.01 -15.61 2.75
C PHE A 180 -1.89 -14.55 3.45
N GLU A 181 -3.05 -14.22 2.88
CA GLU A 181 -4.03 -13.35 3.52
C GLU A 181 -4.47 -13.91 4.88
N VAL A 182 -4.65 -15.23 4.96
CA VAL A 182 -4.97 -15.94 6.20
C VAL A 182 -3.76 -15.95 7.15
N ARG A 183 -2.52 -16.06 6.66
CA ARG A 183 -1.31 -15.97 7.50
C ARG A 183 -1.11 -14.56 8.09
N MET A 184 -1.17 -13.52 7.27
CA MET A 184 -1.08 -12.12 7.73
C MET A 184 -2.21 -11.80 8.72
N GLN A 185 -3.44 -12.21 8.39
CA GLN A 185 -4.57 -12.11 9.32
C GLN A 185 -4.27 -12.85 10.63
N THR A 186 -3.72 -14.07 10.57
CA THR A 186 -3.38 -14.87 11.75
C THR A 186 -2.27 -14.21 12.58
N GLU A 187 -1.22 -13.69 11.96
CA GLU A 187 -0.12 -13.00 12.64
C GLU A 187 -0.61 -11.71 13.30
N LEU A 188 -1.42 -10.91 12.60
CA LEU A 188 -1.94 -9.65 13.13
C LEU A 188 -2.98 -9.89 14.23
N LEU A 189 -3.92 -10.81 14.04
CA LEU A 189 -4.91 -11.21 15.06
C LEU A 189 -4.21 -11.85 16.27
N GLY A 190 -3.17 -12.64 16.04
CA GLY A 190 -2.33 -13.22 17.08
C GLY A 190 -1.62 -12.14 17.91
N ALA A 191 -1.02 -11.15 17.25
CA ALA A 191 -0.40 -10.00 17.93
C ALA A 191 -1.43 -9.21 18.75
N PHE A 192 -2.62 -8.92 18.20
CA PHE A 192 -3.68 -8.24 18.96
C PHE A 192 -4.13 -9.06 20.17
N SER A 193 -4.33 -10.36 20.01
CA SER A 193 -4.73 -11.26 21.09
C SER A 193 -3.69 -11.32 22.21
N ALA A 194 -2.40 -11.46 21.86
CA ALA A 194 -1.30 -11.50 22.83
C ALA A 194 -1.19 -10.20 23.62
N LEU A 195 -1.22 -9.05 22.95
CA LEU A 195 -1.21 -7.74 23.62
C LEU A 195 -2.45 -7.53 24.50
N LYS A 196 -3.63 -7.98 24.05
CA LYS A 196 -4.86 -7.91 24.84
C LYS A 196 -4.78 -8.75 26.12
N GLN A 197 -4.27 -9.98 26.03
CA GLN A 197 -4.06 -10.85 27.20
C GLN A 197 -3.05 -10.25 28.17
N HIS A 198 -1.99 -9.62 27.66
CA HIS A 198 -1.03 -8.88 28.46
C HIS A 198 -1.66 -7.71 29.21
N ILE A 199 -2.47 -6.89 28.53
CA ILE A 199 -3.20 -5.79 29.15
C ILE A 199 -4.10 -6.29 30.29
N LYS A 200 -4.77 -7.44 30.10
CA LYS A 200 -5.64 -8.06 31.11
C LYS A 200 -4.87 -8.75 32.26
N GLY A 201 -3.56 -8.87 32.18
CA GLY A 201 -2.75 -9.60 33.16
C GLY A 201 -2.88 -11.12 33.08
N THR A 202 -3.48 -11.68 32.03
CA THR A 202 -3.63 -13.13 31.85
C THR A 202 -2.32 -13.79 31.40
N THR A 203 -1.58 -13.13 30.51
CA THR A 203 -0.27 -13.58 30.01
C THR A 203 0.70 -12.42 30.10
N VAL A 204 1.75 -12.52 30.92
CA VAL A 204 2.73 -11.44 31.04
C VAL A 204 3.75 -11.55 29.91
N LEU A 205 3.87 -10.49 29.11
CA LEU A 205 4.87 -10.37 28.06
C LEU A 205 6.01 -9.48 28.54
N THR A 206 7.23 -9.78 28.13
CA THR A 206 8.39 -8.89 28.32
C THR A 206 8.33 -7.74 27.33
N ASP A 207 9.11 -6.68 27.61
CA ASP A 207 9.20 -5.52 26.71
C ASP A 207 9.66 -5.90 25.30
N ASP A 208 10.57 -6.88 25.16
CA ASP A 208 11.03 -7.39 23.86
C ASP A 208 9.94 -8.16 23.10
N GLN A 209 9.10 -8.90 23.81
CA GLN A 209 7.95 -9.60 23.20
C GLN A 209 6.90 -8.60 22.74
N ILE A 210 6.62 -7.56 23.53
CA ILE A 210 5.72 -6.47 23.15
C ILE A 210 6.26 -5.74 21.91
N ASP A 211 7.56 -5.47 21.88
CA ASP A 211 8.22 -4.82 20.74
C ASP A 211 8.13 -5.68 19.47
N THR A 212 8.28 -7.00 19.59
CA THR A 212 8.08 -7.94 18.47
C THR A 212 6.67 -7.84 17.89
N HIS A 213 5.64 -7.84 18.76
CA HIS A 213 4.24 -7.67 18.31
C HIS A 213 3.98 -6.28 17.72
N LYS A 214 4.58 -5.22 18.27
CA LYS A 214 4.54 -3.87 17.70
C LYS A 214 5.09 -3.86 16.28
N GLU A 215 6.24 -4.49 16.03
CA GLU A 215 6.82 -4.57 14.69
C GLU A 215 5.97 -5.42 13.71
N THR A 216 5.33 -6.50 14.19
CA THR A 216 4.31 -7.22 13.41
C THR A 216 3.16 -6.29 13.00
N ILE A 217 2.64 -5.49 13.93
CA ILE A 217 1.56 -4.53 13.68
C ILE A 217 1.98 -3.46 12.65
N LYS A 218 3.19 -2.89 12.77
CA LYS A 218 3.73 -1.90 11.82
C LYS A 218 3.92 -2.47 10.42
N THR A 219 4.39 -3.71 10.34
CA THR A 219 4.59 -4.44 9.07
C THR A 219 3.27 -4.63 8.34
N HIS A 220 2.23 -5.03 9.07
CA HIS A 220 0.92 -5.36 8.51
C HIS A 220 -0.10 -4.20 8.57
N ARG A 221 0.35 -2.95 8.73
CA ARG A 221 -0.53 -1.78 8.93
C ARG A 221 -1.64 -1.66 7.88
N HIS A 222 -1.33 -1.90 6.61
CA HIS A 222 -2.27 -1.77 5.47
C HIS A 222 -3.45 -2.76 5.55
N ALA A 223 -3.34 -3.80 6.38
CA ALA A 223 -4.37 -4.81 6.56
C ALA A 223 -5.50 -4.39 7.50
N PHE A 224 -5.32 -3.32 8.29
CA PHE A 224 -6.24 -2.92 9.36
C PHE A 224 -7.68 -2.74 8.87
N GLY A 225 -7.85 -2.13 7.69
CA GLY A 225 -9.16 -1.88 7.08
C GLY A 225 -9.66 -2.97 6.12
N GLN A 226 -8.90 -4.03 5.86
CA GLN A 226 -9.20 -4.97 4.77
C GLN A 226 -10.12 -6.12 5.19
N ASN A 227 -10.18 -6.43 6.49
CA ASN A 227 -10.91 -7.57 7.01
C ASN A 227 -11.67 -7.21 8.29
N ARG A 228 -12.95 -7.58 8.34
CA ARG A 228 -13.84 -7.34 9.48
C ARG A 228 -13.30 -7.88 10.81
N ALA A 229 -12.67 -9.05 10.82
CA ALA A 229 -12.08 -9.64 12.03
C ALA A 229 -10.90 -8.81 12.53
N ILE A 230 -10.04 -8.32 11.62
CA ILE A 230 -8.93 -7.42 11.96
C ILE A 230 -9.47 -6.11 12.53
N VAL A 231 -10.44 -5.47 11.85
CA VAL A 231 -11.09 -4.24 12.33
C VAL A 231 -11.63 -4.46 13.74
N LYS A 232 -12.47 -5.47 13.93
CA LYS A 232 -13.07 -5.78 15.24
C LYS A 232 -12.01 -5.99 16.32
N ALA A 233 -10.97 -6.76 16.03
CA ALA A 233 -9.92 -7.05 17.00
C ALA A 233 -9.06 -5.82 17.35
N ALA A 234 -8.76 -4.96 16.39
CA ALA A 234 -8.02 -3.71 16.63
C ALA A 234 -8.82 -2.75 17.53
N LEU A 235 -10.12 -2.57 17.25
CA LEU A 235 -11.02 -1.74 18.07
C LEU A 235 -11.15 -2.30 19.49
N ASP A 236 -11.33 -3.61 19.63
CA ASP A 236 -11.47 -4.29 20.91
C ASP A 236 -10.16 -4.27 21.75
N LEU A 237 -9.00 -4.35 21.10
CA LEU A 237 -7.71 -4.17 21.76
C LEU A 237 -7.58 -2.77 22.39
N VAL A 238 -7.85 -1.71 21.61
CA VAL A 238 -7.79 -0.33 22.12
C VAL A 238 -8.82 -0.11 23.23
N ARG A 239 -10.06 -0.59 23.06
CA ARG A 239 -11.08 -0.51 24.13
C ARG A 239 -10.61 -1.20 25.41
N THR A 240 -10.00 -2.37 25.28
CA THR A 240 -9.46 -3.12 26.43
C THR A 240 -8.35 -2.34 27.11
N PHE A 241 -7.43 -1.75 26.34
CA PHE A 241 -6.39 -0.88 26.87
C PHE A 241 -6.99 0.30 27.64
N GLU A 242 -7.88 1.08 27.01
CA GLU A 242 -8.45 2.27 27.64
C GLU A 242 -9.30 1.93 28.87
N THR A 243 -9.93 0.75 28.90
CA THR A 243 -10.70 0.29 30.07
C THR A 243 -9.80 -0.11 31.24
N VAL A 244 -8.67 -0.77 30.98
CA VAL A 244 -7.81 -1.34 32.04
C VAL A 244 -6.72 -0.37 32.50
N LYS A 245 -6.14 0.39 31.55
CA LYS A 245 -5.00 1.27 31.79
C LYS A 245 -5.35 2.76 31.70
N GLY A 246 -6.51 3.09 31.12
CA GLY A 246 -6.95 4.46 30.90
C GLY A 246 -6.63 5.00 29.49
N PRO A 247 -7.21 6.14 29.09
CA PRO A 247 -6.99 6.74 27.77
C PRO A 247 -5.52 7.14 27.57
N LEU A 248 -4.95 6.75 26.43
CA LEU A 248 -3.52 6.89 26.14
C LEU A 248 -2.99 8.32 26.35
N TRP A 249 -3.74 9.35 25.94
CA TRP A 249 -3.25 10.74 26.01
C TRP A 249 -3.53 11.44 27.34
N ARG A 250 -4.37 10.86 28.19
CA ARG A 250 -4.74 11.42 29.49
C ARG A 250 -3.93 10.79 30.61
N ASP A 251 -3.79 9.47 30.58
CA ASP A 251 -3.31 8.69 31.73
C ASP A 251 -1.84 8.23 31.55
N HIS A 252 -1.23 8.52 30.40
CA HIS A 252 0.16 8.11 30.07
C HIS A 252 1.04 9.30 29.61
N PRO A 253 1.39 10.25 30.52
CA PRO A 253 2.16 11.44 30.18
C PRO A 253 3.58 11.14 29.67
N GLU A 254 4.12 9.96 29.93
CA GLU A 254 5.42 9.49 29.43
C GLU A 254 5.48 9.36 27.90
N MET A 255 4.33 9.32 27.23
CA MET A 255 4.23 9.26 25.76
C MET A 255 4.77 10.53 25.06
N ASN A 256 5.03 11.60 25.81
CA ASN A 256 5.50 12.88 25.27
C ASN A 256 6.93 12.87 24.66
N LYS A 257 7.66 11.75 24.74
CA LYS A 257 9.03 11.59 24.20
C LYS A 257 9.08 10.62 23.02
N ARG A 258 8.87 11.11 21.78
CA ARG A 258 8.85 10.26 20.57
C ARG A 258 10.17 9.57 20.29
N ARG A 259 11.28 10.31 20.42
CA ARG A 259 12.60 9.93 19.87
C ARG A 259 13.11 8.58 20.34
N ALA A 260 12.59 8.04 21.42
CA ALA A 260 12.99 6.74 21.95
C ALA A 260 12.02 5.59 21.62
N GLU A 261 10.80 5.88 21.11
CA GLU A 261 9.61 4.98 21.12
C GLU A 261 9.81 3.78 22.06
N PRO A 262 9.94 4.01 23.39
CA PRO A 262 10.42 2.97 24.29
C PRO A 262 9.62 1.68 24.14
N LYS A 263 10.32 0.55 24.30
CA LYS A 263 9.66 -0.75 24.35
C LYS A 263 8.59 -0.72 25.43
N GLY A 264 7.46 -1.34 25.14
CA GLY A 264 6.31 -1.34 26.04
C GLY A 264 4.98 -1.15 25.33
N ILE A 265 3.92 -1.44 26.07
CA ILE A 265 2.56 -1.58 25.54
C ILE A 265 2.01 -0.27 24.97
N ASN A 266 2.37 0.89 25.55
CA ASN A 266 1.78 2.17 25.16
C ASN A 266 2.14 2.57 23.72
N TRP A 267 3.35 2.28 23.26
CA TRP A 267 3.75 2.51 21.86
C TRP A 267 3.15 1.51 20.90
N ALA A 268 2.94 0.25 21.31
CA ALA A 268 2.19 -0.70 20.50
C ALA A 268 0.75 -0.20 20.28
N ILE A 269 0.09 0.28 21.34
CA ILE A 269 -1.27 0.82 21.27
C ILE A 269 -1.33 2.13 20.49
N TYR A 270 -0.33 3.00 20.62
CA TYR A 270 -0.20 4.19 19.78
C TYR A 270 -0.30 3.85 18.28
N HIS A 271 0.48 2.85 17.83
CA HIS A 271 0.48 2.43 16.42
C HIS A 271 -0.86 1.83 16.01
N VAL A 272 -1.49 1.00 16.87
CA VAL A 272 -2.85 0.47 16.62
C VAL A 272 -3.86 1.61 16.45
N MET A 273 -3.88 2.59 17.35
CA MET A 273 -4.78 3.74 17.26
C MET A 273 -4.52 4.58 15.99
N GLN A 274 -3.25 4.79 15.63
CA GLN A 274 -2.86 5.51 14.42
C GLN A 274 -3.29 4.77 13.15
N TYR A 275 -3.14 3.45 13.08
CA TYR A 275 -3.53 2.65 11.91
C TYR A 275 -5.04 2.45 11.82
N ILE A 276 -5.78 2.46 12.94
CA ILE A 276 -7.24 2.59 12.91
C ILE A 276 -7.64 3.89 12.22
N MET A 277 -7.03 5.03 12.58
CA MET A 277 -7.31 6.31 11.92
C MET A 277 -7.00 6.28 10.42
N ASP A 278 -5.85 5.73 10.05
CA ASP A 278 -5.33 5.81 8.69
C ASP A 278 -6.02 4.83 7.73
N GLU A 279 -6.33 3.61 8.20
CA GLU A 279 -6.73 2.50 7.32
C GLU A 279 -8.17 2.03 7.54
N VAL A 280 -8.75 2.24 8.73
CA VAL A 280 -10.11 1.75 9.05
C VAL A 280 -11.16 2.79 8.70
N TYR A 281 -10.93 4.07 9.00
CA TYR A 281 -11.91 5.14 8.78
C TYR A 281 -11.89 5.68 7.34
N THR A 282 -12.24 4.83 6.38
CA THR A 282 -12.35 5.15 4.95
C THR A 282 -13.80 5.13 4.48
N ALA A 283 -14.12 5.78 3.35
CA ALA A 283 -15.48 5.77 2.79
C ALA A 283 -16.02 4.34 2.56
N GLN A 284 -15.16 3.45 2.03
CA GLN A 284 -15.50 2.05 1.78
C GLN A 284 -15.81 1.29 3.08
N ASN A 285 -15.01 1.50 4.12
CA ASN A 285 -15.19 0.81 5.39
C ASN A 285 -16.37 1.35 6.19
N LEU A 286 -16.70 2.64 6.07
CA LEU A 286 -17.95 3.17 6.63
C LEU A 286 -19.20 2.61 5.94
N ALA A 287 -19.10 2.20 4.67
CA ALA A 287 -20.21 1.50 4.00
C ALA A 287 -20.29 0.02 4.43
N THR A 288 -19.14 -0.62 4.67
CA THR A 288 -19.05 -2.08 4.88
C THR A 288 -19.13 -2.50 6.35
N TYR A 289 -18.60 -1.68 7.25
CA TYR A 289 -18.42 -1.99 8.68
C TYR A 289 -19.06 -0.95 9.59
N ALA A 290 -20.11 -0.26 9.12
CA ALA A 290 -20.81 0.77 9.88
C ALA A 290 -21.17 0.33 11.30
N ASP A 291 -21.62 -0.93 11.46
CA ASP A 291 -22.02 -1.50 12.74
C ASP A 291 -20.88 -1.68 13.76
N LEU A 292 -19.62 -1.74 13.29
CA LEU A 292 -18.44 -1.76 14.16
C LEU A 292 -17.91 -0.36 14.49
N LEU A 293 -18.13 0.59 13.58
CA LEU A 293 -17.56 1.94 13.63
C LEU A 293 -18.48 2.95 14.30
N ASP A 294 -19.79 2.75 14.16
CA ASP A 294 -20.80 3.55 14.86
C ASP A 294 -20.82 3.19 16.35
N GLY A 295 -20.76 4.21 17.19
CA GLY A 295 -20.56 4.09 18.64
C GLY A 295 -19.11 3.83 19.08
N TYR A 296 -18.16 3.57 18.16
CA TYR A 296 -16.76 3.39 18.52
C TYR A 296 -16.02 4.74 18.58
N ARG A 297 -15.50 5.09 19.76
CA ARG A 297 -14.62 6.24 19.95
C ARG A 297 -13.36 5.84 20.71
N PHE A 298 -12.28 6.59 20.50
CA PHE A 298 -11.17 6.59 21.46
C PHE A 298 -11.60 7.42 22.68
N GLN A 299 -11.46 6.89 23.89
CA GLN A 299 -11.73 7.67 25.10
C GLN A 299 -10.80 8.87 25.24
N SER A 300 -9.65 8.83 24.56
CA SER A 300 -8.76 9.99 24.45
C SER A 300 -9.43 11.23 23.82
N SER A 301 -10.55 11.05 23.11
CA SER A 301 -11.37 12.15 22.57
C SER A 301 -11.87 13.11 23.66
N ASP A 302 -12.08 12.63 24.89
CA ASP A 302 -12.52 13.46 26.02
C ASP A 302 -11.45 14.48 26.43
N TYR A 303 -10.17 14.23 26.11
CA TYR A 303 -9.06 15.14 26.38
C TYR A 303 -8.67 15.95 25.14
N PHE A 304 -8.50 15.27 24.00
CA PHE A 304 -8.18 15.88 22.72
C PHE A 304 -8.89 15.13 21.60
N PRO A 305 -9.62 15.81 20.70
CA PRO A 305 -9.79 17.26 20.57
C PRO A 305 -10.79 17.91 21.53
N GLY A 306 -11.43 17.12 22.40
CA GLY A 306 -12.36 17.59 23.42
C GLY A 306 -13.70 16.84 23.36
N THR A 307 -14.39 16.79 24.49
CA THR A 307 -15.70 16.13 24.60
C THR A 307 -16.75 16.82 23.73
N CYS A 308 -17.49 16.03 22.95
CA CYS A 308 -18.69 16.47 22.25
C CYS A 308 -19.74 15.37 22.40
N THR A 309 -20.90 15.69 22.97
CA THR A 309 -22.01 14.74 23.07
C THR A 309 -22.69 14.57 21.72
N PRO A 310 -23.17 13.37 21.37
CA PRO A 310 -24.02 13.20 20.20
C PRO A 310 -25.23 14.14 20.23
N PRO A 311 -25.73 14.58 19.06
CA PRO A 311 -26.93 15.40 19.00
C PRO A 311 -28.14 14.63 19.58
N VAL A 312 -29.04 15.34 20.25
CA VAL A 312 -30.27 14.76 20.82
C VAL A 312 -31.13 14.16 19.72
N ASP A 313 -31.23 14.84 18.58
CA ASP A 313 -31.85 14.34 17.37
C ASP A 313 -30.76 13.96 16.35
N PRO A 314 -30.52 12.66 16.10
CA PRO A 314 -29.52 12.21 15.13
C PRO A 314 -29.91 12.51 13.67
N THR A 315 -31.15 12.94 13.41
CA THR A 315 -31.65 13.31 12.09
C THR A 315 -31.56 14.82 11.81
N ALA A 316 -31.16 15.60 12.81
CA ALA A 316 -31.02 17.05 12.68
C ALA A 316 -30.03 17.42 11.57
N ALA A 317 -30.49 18.23 10.62
CA ALA A 317 -29.69 18.70 9.50
C ALA A 317 -29.21 20.14 9.74
N HIS A 318 -27.90 20.36 9.56
CA HIS A 318 -27.30 21.70 9.56
C HIS A 318 -26.97 22.11 8.13
N ARG A 319 -27.49 23.26 7.69
CA ARG A 319 -27.23 23.81 6.35
C ARG A 319 -26.29 25.00 6.47
N VAL A 320 -25.19 24.96 5.74
CA VAL A 320 -24.13 25.96 5.79
C VAL A 320 -23.74 26.31 4.37
N LYS A 321 -23.62 27.60 4.08
CA LYS A 321 -23.05 28.08 2.83
C LYS A 321 -21.54 28.22 2.98
N ILE A 322 -20.77 27.69 2.04
CA ILE A 322 -19.31 27.85 2.03
C ILE A 322 -18.86 28.57 0.77
N TRP A 323 -17.75 29.31 0.88
CA TRP A 323 -17.06 29.85 -0.29
C TRP A 323 -16.17 28.78 -0.92
N ALA A 324 -16.69 28.06 -1.91
CA ALA A 324 -16.05 26.97 -2.65
C ALA A 324 -15.18 27.45 -3.83
N THR A 325 -14.58 28.62 -3.70
CA THR A 325 -13.62 29.17 -4.66
C THR A 325 -12.25 29.35 -4.01
N GLN A 326 -11.21 28.82 -4.66
CA GLN A 326 -9.81 29.04 -4.33
C GLN A 326 -9.02 29.39 -5.60
N LYS A 327 -9.11 30.67 -6.00
CA LYS A 327 -8.33 31.18 -7.14
C LYS A 327 -6.84 31.28 -6.79
N LYS A 328 -6.00 31.22 -7.82
CA LYS A 328 -4.60 31.65 -7.71
C LYS A 328 -4.58 33.13 -7.34
N ALA A 329 -4.09 33.47 -6.15
CA ALA A 329 -3.93 34.87 -5.79
C ALA A 329 -2.70 35.46 -6.49
N LEU A 330 -2.88 36.62 -7.11
CA LEU A 330 -1.79 37.42 -7.66
C LEU A 330 -0.99 37.96 -6.46
N ARG A 331 0.31 37.61 -6.37
CA ARG A 331 1.23 37.94 -5.25
C ARG A 331 1.11 37.06 -4.01
N ASP A 332 0.53 35.88 -4.15
CA ASP A 332 0.52 34.92 -3.06
C ASP A 332 1.91 34.33 -2.83
N ASN A 333 2.61 34.83 -1.82
CA ASN A 333 3.89 34.30 -1.36
C ASN A 333 3.72 33.02 -0.52
N ARG A 334 2.69 32.19 -0.82
CA ARG A 334 2.39 30.90 -0.16
C ARG A 334 3.45 29.82 -0.39
N MET A 335 4.74 30.16 -0.47
CA MET A 335 5.86 29.25 -0.74
C MET A 335 5.56 28.26 -1.88
N TYR A 336 4.96 28.73 -2.98
CA TYR A 336 4.55 27.90 -4.14
C TYR A 336 3.50 26.81 -3.85
N GLY A 337 2.82 26.84 -2.69
CA GLY A 337 1.91 25.79 -2.24
C GLY A 337 0.59 25.73 -3.03
N THR A 338 0.31 24.57 -3.63
CA THR A 338 -0.96 24.23 -4.29
C THR A 338 -1.96 23.54 -3.34
N TRP A 339 -1.83 23.82 -2.05
CA TRP A 339 -2.64 23.19 -1.00
C TRP A 339 -4.11 23.61 -1.08
N PRO A 340 -5.06 22.72 -0.75
CA PRO A 340 -6.47 23.07 -0.68
C PRO A 340 -6.75 24.11 0.42
N ALA A 341 -7.76 24.96 0.19
CA ALA A 341 -8.27 25.88 1.19
C ALA A 341 -9.29 25.16 2.08
N VAL A 342 -9.04 25.15 3.39
CA VAL A 342 -9.95 24.55 4.37
C VAL A 342 -11.06 25.54 4.72
N LYS A 343 -12.31 25.16 4.47
CA LYS A 343 -13.51 25.96 4.78
C LYS A 343 -14.27 25.33 5.95
N PRO A 344 -14.37 26.02 7.10
CA PRO A 344 -15.12 25.49 8.23
C PRO A 344 -16.63 25.53 7.94
N THR A 345 -17.34 24.49 8.37
CA THR A 345 -18.82 24.47 8.34
C THR A 345 -19.41 25.03 9.63
N GLY A 346 -18.61 25.18 10.70
CA GLY A 346 -19.13 25.50 12.03
C GLY A 346 -19.83 24.31 12.71
N THR A 347 -19.77 23.11 12.13
CA THR A 347 -20.30 21.89 12.74
C THR A 347 -19.17 21.01 13.28
N TYR A 348 -19.50 20.23 14.32
CA TYR A 348 -18.57 19.34 15.00
C TYR A 348 -19.15 17.93 15.02
N LEU A 349 -18.35 16.93 14.62
CA LEU A 349 -18.72 15.53 14.70
C LEU A 349 -18.44 15.01 16.11
N SER A 350 -19.47 14.49 16.78
CA SER A 350 -19.30 13.78 18.04
C SER A 350 -18.41 12.54 17.84
N PRO A 351 -17.41 12.29 18.71
CA PRO A 351 -16.56 11.11 18.63
C PRO A 351 -17.39 9.81 18.56
N GLY A 352 -17.06 8.96 17.60
CA GLY A 352 -17.72 7.67 17.40
C GLY A 352 -19.13 7.73 16.82
N THR A 353 -19.50 8.84 16.18
CA THR A 353 -20.73 8.91 15.37
C THR A 353 -20.39 8.92 13.89
N ILE A 354 -21.32 8.47 13.05
CA ILE A 354 -21.25 8.59 11.59
C ILE A 354 -22.24 9.66 11.14
N ALA A 355 -21.76 10.69 10.44
CA ALA A 355 -22.61 11.72 9.85
C ALA A 355 -22.69 11.57 8.32
N THR A 356 -23.78 12.07 7.74
CA THR A 356 -23.90 12.22 6.28
C THR A 356 -23.73 13.69 5.94
N VAL A 357 -22.77 14.00 5.07
CA VAL A 357 -22.60 15.31 4.45
C VAL A 357 -23.27 15.28 3.09
N THR A 358 -24.26 16.17 2.90
CA THR A 358 -24.92 16.36 1.60
C THR A 358 -24.35 17.59 0.91
N VAL A 359 -24.00 17.46 -0.36
CA VAL A 359 -23.41 18.53 -1.18
C VAL A 359 -24.18 18.73 -2.49
N PRO A 360 -24.07 19.90 -3.13
CA PRO A 360 -24.59 20.09 -4.47
C PRO A 360 -23.76 19.31 -5.51
N GLU A 361 -24.43 18.86 -6.57
CA GLU A 361 -23.83 18.11 -7.68
C GLU A 361 -22.63 18.83 -8.31
N GLU A 362 -22.63 20.17 -8.26
CA GLU A 362 -21.61 21.01 -8.87
C GLU A 362 -20.21 20.88 -8.27
N ILE A 363 -20.04 20.26 -7.09
CA ILE A 363 -18.71 19.98 -6.50
C ILE A 363 -18.35 18.49 -6.46
N VAL A 364 -19.27 17.62 -6.91
CA VAL A 364 -19.06 16.16 -6.94
C VAL A 364 -18.02 15.79 -8.01
N GLY A 365 -17.05 14.96 -7.63
CA GLY A 365 -15.98 14.47 -8.51
C GLY A 365 -14.94 15.53 -8.89
N LYS A 366 -14.96 16.72 -8.26
CA LYS A 366 -14.06 17.84 -8.56
C LYS A 366 -12.89 17.98 -7.59
N ASN A 367 -12.45 16.87 -7.00
CA ASN A 367 -11.37 16.81 -6.00
C ASN A 367 -11.62 17.58 -4.69
N PHE A 368 -12.87 17.96 -4.41
CA PHE A 368 -13.26 18.43 -3.08
C PHE A 368 -13.24 17.26 -2.09
N GLN A 369 -12.95 17.56 -0.82
CA GLN A 369 -12.90 16.55 0.24
C GLN A 369 -13.59 17.06 1.50
N VAL A 370 -14.25 16.17 2.22
CA VAL A 370 -14.71 16.42 3.58
C VAL A 370 -13.61 16.00 4.54
N ARG A 371 -13.21 16.90 5.42
CA ARG A 371 -12.23 16.65 6.48
C ARG A 371 -12.91 16.71 7.83
N VAL A 372 -12.65 15.71 8.67
CA VAL A 372 -13.17 15.64 10.04
C VAL A 372 -12.01 15.47 11.02
N GLY A 373 -11.85 16.40 11.96
CA GLY A 373 -10.79 16.33 12.96
C GLY A 373 -10.36 17.70 13.46
N ALA A 374 -9.22 17.76 14.13
CA ALA A 374 -8.73 19.00 14.76
C ALA A 374 -7.57 19.68 14.02
N HIS A 375 -6.86 18.99 13.12
CA HIS A 375 -5.70 19.58 12.43
C HIS A 375 -5.46 19.06 11.01
N TYR A 376 -4.77 19.87 10.22
CA TYR A 376 -4.32 19.52 8.87
C TYR A 376 -2.99 18.76 8.87
N TRP A 377 -2.12 19.06 9.82
CA TRP A 377 -0.73 18.61 9.82
C TRP A 377 -0.53 17.17 10.30
N ASP A 378 0.37 16.46 9.62
CA ASP A 378 0.96 15.23 10.12
C ASP A 378 2.11 15.54 11.08
N ASN A 379 1.93 15.21 12.36
CA ASN A 379 2.92 15.41 13.41
C ASN A 379 3.82 14.19 13.63
N THR A 380 3.89 13.24 12.69
CA THR A 380 4.67 12.01 12.81
C THR A 380 6.16 12.27 13.05
N TYR A 381 6.71 13.34 12.49
CA TYR A 381 8.13 13.67 12.62
C TYR A 381 8.44 14.59 13.81
N LYS A 382 7.44 14.95 14.63
CA LYS A 382 7.69 15.80 15.79
C LYS A 382 8.39 14.99 16.90
N PRO A 383 9.43 15.55 17.55
CA PRO A 383 10.19 14.84 18.58
C PRO A 383 9.38 14.61 19.88
N ARG A 384 8.29 15.37 20.07
CA ARG A 384 7.34 15.21 21.17
C ARG A 384 5.98 14.76 20.63
N VAL A 385 5.34 13.80 21.30
CA VAL A 385 4.01 13.29 20.94
C VAL A 385 3.03 13.52 22.08
N ALA A 386 2.11 14.47 21.91
CA ALA A 386 1.06 14.74 22.90
C ALA A 386 -0.33 14.21 22.46
N ARG A 387 -0.38 13.59 21.27
CA ARG A 387 -1.58 13.09 20.58
C ARG A 387 -1.14 12.27 19.35
N LEU A 388 -2.09 11.60 18.70
CA LEU A 388 -1.83 10.90 17.42
C LEU A 388 -1.19 11.83 16.39
N GLY A 389 -0.28 11.29 15.57
CA GLY A 389 0.42 12.02 14.52
C GLY A 389 -0.55 12.61 13.51
N ARG A 390 -1.52 11.82 13.06
CA ARG A 390 -2.67 12.26 12.26
C ARG A 390 -3.95 12.08 13.08
N CYS A 391 -4.63 13.19 13.37
CA CYS A 391 -5.86 13.24 14.19
C CYS A 391 -7.12 13.52 13.34
N THR A 392 -7.05 13.26 12.04
CA THR A 392 -8.04 13.74 11.08
C THR A 392 -8.26 12.69 10.01
N THR A 393 -9.53 12.49 9.64
CA THR A 393 -9.96 11.64 8.53
C THR A 393 -10.42 12.52 7.37
N VAL A 394 -10.25 12.02 6.15
CA VAL A 394 -10.53 12.77 4.92
C VAL A 394 -11.29 11.87 3.95
N PHE A 395 -12.38 12.38 3.40
CA PHE A 395 -13.30 11.65 2.54
C PHE A 395 -13.49 12.40 1.21
N PRO A 396 -13.29 11.76 0.05
CA PRO A 396 -13.51 12.42 -1.23
C PRO A 396 -15.00 12.68 -1.48
N ILE A 397 -15.30 13.83 -2.08
CA ILE A 397 -16.65 14.20 -2.50
C ILE A 397 -16.90 13.66 -3.91
N ASN A 398 -17.21 12.36 -3.99
CA ASN A 398 -17.50 11.65 -5.25
C ASN A 398 -18.98 11.27 -5.42
N SER A 399 -19.82 11.68 -4.48
CA SER A 399 -21.27 11.54 -4.50
C SER A 399 -21.91 12.74 -3.81
N THR A 400 -23.20 12.96 -4.01
CA THR A 400 -23.96 14.00 -3.29
C THR A 400 -24.15 13.71 -1.80
N HIS A 401 -23.91 12.46 -1.38
CA HIS A 401 -24.09 11.99 0.00
C HIS A 401 -22.83 11.25 0.45
N ILE A 402 -22.10 11.82 1.39
CA ILE A 402 -20.82 11.30 1.87
C ILE A 402 -20.96 10.94 3.35
N LYS A 403 -20.75 9.66 3.68
CA LYS A 403 -20.62 9.25 5.08
C LYS A 403 -19.23 9.61 5.59
N VAL A 404 -19.18 10.26 6.74
CA VAL A 404 -17.93 10.69 7.39
C VAL A 404 -17.93 10.27 8.85
N ALA A 405 -16.76 9.91 9.36
CA ALA A 405 -16.57 9.55 10.75
C ALA A 405 -15.12 9.80 11.20
N ASN A 406 -14.94 9.99 12.50
CA ASN A 406 -13.63 10.08 13.14
C ASN A 406 -13.77 9.56 14.60
N PRO A 407 -12.96 8.59 15.06
CA PRO A 407 -13.05 8.06 16.42
C PRO A 407 -12.64 9.07 17.49
N LEU A 408 -11.96 10.16 17.11
CA LEU A 408 -11.67 11.31 17.96
C LEU A 408 -12.74 12.41 17.85
N GLY A 409 -13.67 12.33 16.90
CA GLY A 409 -14.53 13.45 16.53
C GLY A 409 -13.76 14.61 15.91
N GLY A 410 -14.37 15.78 15.88
CA GLY A 410 -13.69 17.00 15.43
C GLY A 410 -14.55 17.89 14.53
N ALA A 411 -13.99 19.05 14.17
CA ALA A 411 -14.65 19.97 13.25
C ALA A 411 -14.83 19.32 11.88
N ILE A 412 -16.01 19.52 11.28
CA ILE A 412 -16.25 19.17 9.88
C ILE A 412 -15.85 20.38 9.04
N THR A 413 -15.04 20.13 8.02
CA THR A 413 -14.54 21.17 7.12
C THR A 413 -14.55 20.65 5.69
N ILE A 414 -14.66 21.56 4.72
CA ILE A 414 -14.55 21.23 3.30
C ILE A 414 -13.21 21.72 2.77
N GLU A 415 -12.45 20.82 2.17
CA GLU A 415 -11.24 21.14 1.42
C GLU A 415 -11.63 21.53 0.00
N VAL A 416 -11.48 22.83 -0.26
CA VAL A 416 -11.65 23.42 -1.59
C VAL A 416 -10.33 23.24 -2.32
N PRO A 417 -10.29 22.56 -3.47
CA PRO A 417 -9.04 22.32 -4.18
C PRO A 417 -8.49 23.61 -4.80
N TYR A 418 -7.17 23.66 -4.95
CA TYR A 418 -6.51 24.78 -5.60
C TYR A 418 -7.04 24.98 -7.04
N LEU A 419 -7.31 26.23 -7.39
CA LEU A 419 -7.96 26.67 -8.64
C LEU A 419 -9.46 26.35 -8.76
N ALA A 420 -10.12 25.86 -7.71
CA ALA A 420 -11.57 25.73 -7.74
C ALA A 420 -12.26 27.10 -7.90
N ASP A 421 -13.35 27.13 -8.67
CA ASP A 421 -14.20 28.30 -8.83
C ASP A 421 -15.69 27.92 -8.85
N ALA A 422 -16.16 27.30 -7.76
CA ALA A 422 -17.57 26.90 -7.63
C ALA A 422 -18.46 27.98 -6.99
N GLY A 423 -17.91 29.11 -6.56
CA GLY A 423 -18.66 30.20 -5.94
C GLY A 423 -19.10 29.89 -4.51
N VAL A 424 -20.32 30.32 -4.15
CA VAL A 424 -20.95 29.95 -2.87
C VAL A 424 -21.82 28.73 -3.11
N VAL A 425 -21.59 27.68 -2.33
CA VAL A 425 -22.33 26.42 -2.38
C VAL A 425 -22.94 26.06 -1.04
#